data_AF-A0A8H7SBE7-F1
#
_entry.id   AF-A0A8H7SBE7-F1
#
_cell.length_a   1.000
_cell.length_b   1.000
_cell.length_c   1.000
_cell.angle_alpha   90.00
_cell.angle_beta   90.00
_cell.angle_gamma   90.00
#
_symmetry.space_group_name_H-M   'P 1'
#
loop_
_entity.id
_entity.type
_entity.pdbx_description
1 polymer ?
#
loop_
_entity_poly.entity_id
_entity_poly.type
_entity_poly.pdbx_seq_one_letter_code
_entity_poly.pdbx_strand_id
1 'polypeptide(L)'
;MAEEEENSKVNRHNLTSTQQTQKQLEKLFKKIDKPIVIPETRKDKSVKAPKDFVRNVPGSSAGAGSGDFHVYRAHRRREYARIKNMDDAERKEQDEQEYEDKIARLKAEDEARTAKKRARRQKRKQTKEQTGDTEKKQKTDK
;
A
#
# COMPACT_ATOMS: atom_id res chain seq x y z
N MET A 1 40.37 -16.52 32.46
CA MET A 1 39.88 -15.13 32.46
C MET A 1 38.41 -15.21 32.09
N ALA A 2 37.57 -15.46 33.10
CA ALA A 2 36.13 -15.65 32.93
C ALA A 2 35.49 -14.29 33.17
N GLU A 3 34.99 -13.66 32.11
CA GLU A 3 34.24 -12.41 32.22
C GLU A 3 32.87 -12.71 32.82
N GLU A 4 32.54 -11.94 33.85
CA GLU A 4 31.34 -12.05 34.66
C GLU A 4 30.10 -11.74 33.81
N GLU A 5 29.27 -12.75 33.58
CA GLU A 5 27.91 -12.57 33.10
C GLU A 5 27.07 -11.94 34.22
N GLU A 6 27.02 -10.60 34.26
CA GLU A 6 26.00 -9.88 35.03
C GLU A 6 24.61 -10.20 34.46
N ASN A 7 24.04 -11.29 34.99
CA ASN A 7 22.67 -11.71 34.74
C ASN A 7 21.70 -10.79 35.49
N SER A 8 21.61 -9.54 35.02
CA SER A 8 20.55 -8.64 35.42
C SER A 8 19.22 -9.27 35.02
N LYS A 9 18.29 -9.43 35.97
CA LYS A 9 16.97 -10.02 35.74
C LYS A 9 16.23 -9.19 34.69
N VAL A 10 16.32 -9.58 33.41
CA VAL A 10 15.62 -8.92 32.31
C VAL A 10 14.12 -9.02 32.57
N ASN A 11 13.48 -7.87 32.73
CA ASN A 11 12.05 -7.78 32.95
C ASN A 11 11.31 -8.39 31.75
N ARG A 12 10.75 -9.59 31.93
CA ARG A 12 10.17 -10.40 30.84
C ARG A 12 8.93 -9.79 30.18
N HIS A 13 8.31 -8.80 30.83
CA HIS A 13 6.96 -8.35 30.50
C HIS A 13 6.83 -6.90 30.02
N ASN A 14 7.90 -6.08 30.04
CA ASN A 14 7.88 -4.69 29.57
C ASN A 14 9.18 -4.33 28.82
N LEU A 15 9.43 -5.00 27.68
CA LEU A 15 10.64 -4.76 26.88
C LEU A 15 10.51 -3.45 26.10
N THR A 16 11.59 -2.67 26.07
CA THR A 16 11.72 -1.52 25.15
C THR A 16 11.68 -1.98 23.69
N SER A 17 11.39 -1.08 22.75
CA SER A 17 11.36 -1.41 21.32
C SER A 17 12.65 -2.09 20.84
N THR A 18 13.80 -1.59 21.33
CA THR A 18 15.13 -2.15 21.04
C THR A 18 15.34 -3.54 21.64
N GLN A 19 14.84 -3.80 22.84
CA GLN A 19 14.92 -5.14 23.45
C GLN A 19 13.99 -6.14 22.73
N GLN A 20 12.84 -5.70 22.23
CA GLN A 20 11.94 -6.56 21.45
C GLN A 20 12.57 -6.97 20.11
N THR A 21 13.21 -6.04 19.40
CA THR A 21 13.93 -6.36 18.16
C THR A 21 15.13 -7.25 18.42
N GLN A 22 15.92 -6.97 19.46
CA GLN A 22 17.03 -7.84 19.89
C GLN A 22 16.56 -9.28 20.13
N LYS A 23 15.48 -9.47 20.90
CA LYS A 23 14.91 -10.80 21.16
C LYS A 23 14.43 -11.51 19.90
N GLN A 24 13.87 -10.77 18.94
CA GLN A 24 13.48 -11.33 17.65
C GLN A 24 14.70 -11.75 16.83
N LEU A 25 15.75 -10.93 16.79
CA LEU A 25 17.01 -11.21 16.11
C LEU A 25 17.72 -12.43 16.72
N GLU A 26 17.84 -12.49 18.05
CA GLU A 26 18.40 -13.66 18.75
C GLU A 26 17.66 -14.95 18.39
N LYS A 27 16.32 -14.89 18.24
CA LYS A 27 15.52 -16.04 17.82
C LYS A 27 15.80 -16.46 16.37
N LEU A 28 16.05 -15.50 15.48
CA LEU A 28 16.42 -15.77 14.08
C LEU A 28 17.83 -16.34 13.99
N PHE A 29 18.81 -15.77 14.71
CA PHE A 29 20.19 -16.23 14.72
C PHE A 29 20.37 -17.64 15.29
N LYS A 30 19.51 -18.07 16.22
CA LYS A 30 19.49 -19.47 16.72
C LYS A 30 19.24 -20.52 15.63
N LYS A 31 18.68 -20.14 14.47
CA LYS A 31 18.35 -21.06 13.37
C LYS A 31 18.71 -20.44 12.03
N ILE A 32 20.00 -20.18 11.81
CA ILE A 32 20.49 -19.50 10.61
C ILE A 32 20.28 -20.30 9.32
N ASP A 33 20.31 -21.63 9.41
CA ASP A 33 20.17 -22.52 8.24
C ASP A 33 18.72 -22.63 7.72
N LYS A 34 17.73 -22.14 8.49
CA LYS A 34 16.32 -22.23 8.09
C LYS A 34 15.95 -20.97 7.27
N PRO A 35 15.57 -21.10 5.99
CA PRO A 35 15.12 -19.94 5.22
C PRO A 35 13.86 -19.35 5.84
N ILE A 36 13.85 -18.03 5.98
CA ILE A 36 12.70 -17.27 6.50
C ILE A 36 11.74 -17.01 5.35
N VAL A 37 10.49 -17.45 5.50
CA VAL A 37 9.42 -17.12 4.55
C VAL A 37 8.84 -15.76 4.92
N ILE A 38 9.10 -14.76 4.08
CA ILE A 38 8.44 -13.46 4.18
C ILE A 38 7.00 -13.66 3.67
N PRO A 39 5.98 -13.30 4.46
CA PRO A 39 4.60 -13.45 4.01
C PRO A 39 4.35 -12.57 2.78
N GLU A 40 3.72 -13.15 1.76
CA GLU A 40 3.21 -12.38 0.63
C GLU A 40 2.13 -11.40 1.08
N THR A 41 1.88 -10.38 0.26
CA THR A 41 0.78 -9.43 0.50
C THR A 41 -0.55 -10.20 0.59
N ARG A 42 -1.40 -9.77 1.53
CA ARG A 42 -2.71 -10.40 1.71
C ARG A 42 -3.53 -10.19 0.45
N LYS A 43 -4.00 -11.29 -0.16
CA LYS A 43 -4.92 -11.23 -1.30
C LYS A 43 -6.26 -10.62 -0.86
N ASP A 44 -6.86 -9.85 -1.74
CA ASP A 44 -8.19 -9.29 -1.52
C ASP A 44 -9.23 -10.40 -1.38
N LYS A 45 -10.27 -10.09 -0.59
CA LYS A 45 -11.36 -11.05 -0.32
C LYS A 45 -12.23 -11.22 -1.56
N SER A 46 -11.98 -12.25 -2.36
CA SER A 46 -12.84 -12.60 -3.50
C SER A 46 -13.93 -13.60 -3.11
N VAL A 47 -15.16 -13.40 -3.59
CA VAL A 47 -16.19 -14.45 -3.50
C VAL A 47 -15.85 -15.58 -4.46
N LYS A 48 -15.97 -16.83 -3.98
CA LYS A 48 -15.73 -18.01 -4.82
C LYS A 48 -16.68 -18.01 -6.01
N ALA A 49 -16.14 -18.24 -7.21
CA ALA A 49 -16.93 -18.38 -8.43
C ALA A 49 -18.05 -19.44 -8.27
N PRO A 50 -19.21 -19.23 -8.90
CA PRO A 50 -20.27 -20.24 -8.93
C PRO A 50 -19.75 -21.52 -9.60
N LYS A 51 -20.37 -22.66 -9.27
CA LYS A 51 -20.06 -23.93 -9.93
C LYS A 51 -20.73 -23.96 -11.30
N ASP A 52 -20.02 -24.43 -12.33
CA ASP A 52 -20.56 -24.51 -13.69
C ASP A 52 -21.73 -25.50 -13.80
N PHE A 53 -21.63 -26.63 -13.10
CA PHE A 53 -22.67 -27.66 -13.11
C PHE A 53 -23.13 -28.03 -11.70
N VAL A 54 -24.44 -28.01 -11.51
CA VAL A 54 -25.10 -28.53 -10.32
C VAL A 54 -25.73 -29.87 -10.69
N ARG A 55 -25.20 -30.96 -10.13
CA ARG A 55 -25.60 -32.33 -10.48
C ARG A 55 -26.86 -32.81 -9.76
N ASN A 56 -27.28 -32.10 -8.72
CA ASN A 56 -28.28 -32.56 -7.76
C ASN A 56 -29.54 -31.68 -7.78
N VAL A 57 -29.97 -31.22 -8.97
CA VAL A 57 -31.15 -30.38 -9.12
C VAL A 57 -32.39 -31.29 -9.24
N PRO A 58 -33.37 -31.19 -8.31
CA PRO A 58 -34.64 -31.91 -8.45
C PRO A 58 -35.45 -31.34 -9.62
N GLY A 59 -36.40 -32.13 -10.15
CA GLY A 59 -37.23 -31.70 -11.29
C GLY A 59 -38.02 -30.42 -11.00
N SER A 60 -38.33 -29.63 -12.04
CA SER A 60 -38.97 -28.30 -11.90
C SER A 60 -40.35 -28.32 -11.24
N SER A 61 -41.06 -29.45 -11.31
CA SER A 61 -42.37 -29.66 -10.67
C SER A 61 -42.29 -30.41 -9.33
N ALA A 62 -41.08 -30.73 -8.85
CA ALA A 62 -40.90 -31.36 -7.55
C ALA A 62 -41.29 -30.39 -6.42
N GLY A 63 -41.91 -30.91 -5.37
CA GLY A 63 -42.26 -30.12 -4.18
C GLY A 63 -41.04 -29.70 -3.36
N ALA A 64 -41.24 -28.83 -2.37
CA ALA A 64 -40.18 -28.38 -1.47
C ALA A 64 -39.66 -29.55 -0.61
N GLY A 65 -38.39 -29.90 -0.78
CA GLY A 65 -37.68 -30.86 0.04
C GLY A 65 -37.19 -30.26 1.36
N SER A 66 -36.88 -31.12 2.34
CA SER A 66 -36.36 -30.70 3.65
C SER A 66 -35.01 -29.98 3.57
N GLY A 67 -34.23 -30.23 2.53
CA GLY A 67 -32.93 -29.60 2.27
C GLY A 67 -32.99 -28.25 1.55
N ASP A 68 -34.12 -27.92 0.91
CA ASP A 68 -34.21 -26.77 0.01
C ASP A 68 -34.03 -25.44 0.75
N PHE A 69 -34.53 -25.37 1.98
CA PHE A 69 -34.32 -24.21 2.84
C PHE A 69 -32.82 -23.94 3.09
N HIS A 70 -32.02 -24.98 3.33
CA HIS A 70 -30.60 -24.83 3.58
C HIS A 70 -29.82 -24.48 2.31
N VAL A 71 -30.22 -25.03 1.16
CA VAL A 71 -29.67 -24.65 -0.15
C VAL A 71 -29.94 -23.16 -0.41
N TYR A 72 -31.18 -22.71 -0.21
CA TYR A 72 -31.56 -21.31 -0.35
C TYR A 72 -30.77 -20.40 0.58
N ARG A 73 -30.68 -20.73 1.87
CA ARG A 73 -29.94 -19.96 2.87
C ARG A 73 -28.46 -19.80 2.49
N ALA A 74 -27.83 -20.88 2.02
CA ALA A 74 -26.44 -20.85 1.56
C ALA A 74 -26.27 -20.01 0.29
N HIS A 75 -27.19 -20.14 -0.67
CA HIS A 75 -27.18 -19.35 -1.91
C HIS A 75 -27.37 -17.85 -1.63
N ARG A 76 -28.39 -17.49 -0.83
CA ARG A 76 -28.66 -16.10 -0.44
C ARG A 76 -27.46 -15.49 0.29
N ARG A 77 -26.83 -16.21 1.21
CA ARG A 77 -25.62 -15.73 1.92
C ARG A 77 -24.45 -15.49 0.96
N ARG A 78 -24.22 -16.41 0.01
CA ARG A 78 -23.18 -16.24 -1.02
C ARG A 78 -23.47 -15.02 -1.89
N GLU A 79 -24.72 -14.83 -2.28
CA GLU A 79 -25.13 -13.74 -3.15
C GLU A 79 -25.03 -12.38 -2.46
N TYR A 80 -25.46 -12.26 -1.20
CA TYR A 80 -25.27 -11.03 -0.43
C TYR A 80 -23.79 -10.69 -0.21
N ALA A 81 -22.95 -11.69 0.04
CA ALA A 81 -21.51 -11.47 0.11
C ALA A 81 -20.94 -11.01 -1.24
N ARG A 82 -21.46 -11.54 -2.35
CA ARG A 82 -21.04 -11.15 -3.71
C ARG A 82 -21.41 -9.70 -4.01
N ILE A 83 -22.68 -9.34 -3.79
CA ILE A 83 -23.19 -7.98 -4.01
C ILE A 83 -22.40 -6.99 -3.14
N LYS A 84 -22.28 -7.28 -1.84
CA LYS A 84 -21.53 -6.42 -0.92
C LYS A 84 -20.08 -6.21 -1.37
N ASN A 85 -19.38 -7.27 -1.79
CA ASN A 85 -18.00 -7.14 -2.26
C ASN A 85 -17.90 -6.31 -3.55
N MET A 86 -18.92 -6.36 -4.41
CA MET A 86 -18.98 -5.55 -5.63
C MET A 86 -19.18 -4.07 -5.28
N ASP A 87 -20.13 -3.78 -4.39
CA ASP A 87 -20.42 -2.41 -3.92
C ASP A 87 -19.20 -1.81 -3.17
N ASP A 88 -18.57 -2.60 -2.30
CA ASP A 88 -17.37 -2.17 -1.56
C ASP A 88 -16.17 -1.92 -2.51
N ALA A 89 -16.05 -2.70 -3.59
CA ALA A 89 -14.99 -2.52 -4.59
C ALA A 89 -15.23 -1.27 -5.45
N GLU A 90 -16.47 -1.05 -5.89
CA GLU A 90 -16.85 0.14 -6.66
C GLU A 90 -16.61 1.41 -5.84
N ARG A 91 -17.00 1.42 -4.55
CA ARG A 91 -16.74 2.57 -3.67
C ARG A 91 -15.24 2.83 -3.51
N LYS A 92 -14.45 1.77 -3.31
CA LYS A 92 -12.99 1.89 -3.17
C LYS A 92 -12.36 2.45 -4.44
N GLU A 93 -12.79 1.99 -5.61
CA GLU A 93 -12.29 2.50 -6.89
C GLU A 93 -12.63 3.99 -7.09
N GLN A 94 -13.87 4.39 -6.76
CA GLN A 94 -14.27 5.81 -6.79
C GLN A 94 -13.42 6.65 -5.84
N ASP A 95 -13.25 6.22 -4.59
CA ASP A 95 -12.44 6.91 -3.58
C ASP A 95 -10.97 7.05 -4.04
N GLU A 96 -10.41 6.01 -4.67
CA GLU A 96 -9.04 5.99 -5.21
C GLU A 96 -8.90 6.96 -6.39
N GLN A 97 -9.84 6.95 -7.35
CA GLN A 97 -9.85 7.87 -8.48
C GLN A 97 -9.94 9.33 -8.02
N GLU A 98 -10.84 9.65 -7.09
CA GLU A 98 -10.98 11.00 -6.53
C GLU A 98 -9.69 11.45 -5.82
N TYR A 99 -9.05 10.55 -5.09
CA TYR A 99 -7.79 10.83 -4.42
C TYR A 99 -6.66 11.09 -5.42
N GLU A 100 -6.53 10.25 -6.44
CA GLU A 100 -5.52 10.40 -7.48
C GLU A 100 -5.69 11.71 -8.25
N ASP A 101 -6.92 12.05 -8.64
CA ASP A 101 -7.26 13.31 -9.30
C ASP A 101 -6.89 14.51 -8.43
N LYS A 102 -7.21 14.45 -7.13
CA LYS A 102 -6.86 15.52 -6.18
C LYS A 102 -5.36 15.70 -6.07
N ILE A 103 -4.60 14.61 -5.96
CA ILE A 103 -3.14 14.65 -5.88
C ILE A 103 -2.53 15.16 -7.19
N ALA A 104 -3.05 14.75 -8.34
CA ALA A 104 -2.60 15.22 -9.65
C ALA A 104 -2.82 16.73 -9.81
N ARG A 105 -3.98 17.23 -9.42
CA ARG A 105 -4.28 18.68 -9.43
C ARG A 105 -3.33 19.47 -8.55
N LEU A 106 -3.12 19.04 -7.31
CA LEU A 106 -2.19 19.71 -6.39
C LEU A 106 -0.76 19.71 -6.91
N LYS A 107 -0.29 18.58 -7.46
CA LYS A 107 1.04 18.49 -8.09
C LYS A 107 1.17 19.45 -9.28
N ALA A 108 0.16 19.51 -10.15
CA ALA A 108 0.17 20.42 -11.30
C ALA A 108 0.21 21.90 -10.88
N GLU A 109 -0.55 22.28 -9.85
CA GLU A 109 -0.53 23.63 -9.29
C GLU A 109 0.85 23.99 -8.70
N ASP A 110 1.45 23.09 -7.94
CA ASP A 110 2.78 23.28 -7.34
C ASP A 110 3.87 23.34 -8.40
N GLU A 111 3.79 22.52 -9.45
CA GLU A 111 4.68 22.56 -10.60
C GLU A 111 4.55 23.87 -11.38
N ALA A 112 3.33 24.36 -11.64
CA ALA A 112 3.09 25.62 -12.31
C ALA A 112 3.66 26.81 -11.50
N ARG A 113 3.43 26.82 -10.17
CA ARG A 113 4.00 27.83 -9.26
C ARG A 113 5.53 27.78 -9.27
N THR A 114 6.10 26.59 -9.22
CA THR A 114 7.55 26.37 -9.20
C THR A 114 8.20 26.72 -10.54
N ALA A 115 7.58 26.36 -11.67
CA ALA A 115 8.02 26.68 -13.02
C ALA A 115 8.02 28.19 -13.26
N LYS A 116 6.97 28.91 -12.85
CA LYS A 116 6.91 30.38 -12.93
C LYS A 116 8.04 31.03 -12.13
N LYS A 117 8.31 30.56 -10.91
CA LYS A 117 9.42 31.04 -10.08
C LYS A 117 10.79 30.71 -10.68
N ARG A 118 10.96 29.50 -11.22
CA ARG A 118 12.18 29.03 -11.89
C ARG A 118 12.48 29.87 -13.14
N ALA A 119 11.48 30.13 -13.98
CA ALA A 119 11.61 30.97 -15.17
C ALA A 119 12.04 32.41 -14.82
N ARG A 120 11.47 33.00 -13.75
CA ARG A 120 11.90 34.32 -13.25
C ARG A 120 13.36 34.32 -12.79
N ARG A 121 13.82 33.26 -12.10
CA ARG A 121 15.23 33.12 -11.68
C ARG A 121 16.17 32.94 -12.87
N GLN A 122 15.80 32.12 -13.85
CA GLN A 122 16.60 31.90 -15.07
C GLN A 122 16.74 33.18 -15.88
N LYS A 123 15.65 33.95 -16.08
CA LYS A 123 15.72 35.27 -16.73
C LYS A 123 16.69 36.22 -16.00
N ARG A 124 16.60 36.30 -14.67
CA ARG A 124 17.53 37.13 -13.86
C ARG A 124 18.98 36.66 -13.94
N LYS A 125 19.21 35.35 -14.05
CA LYS A 125 20.55 34.78 -14.22
C LYS A 125 21.12 35.16 -15.58
N GLN A 126 20.36 34.95 -16.65
CA GLN A 126 20.75 35.32 -18.02
C GLN A 126 21.05 36.83 -18.14
N THR A 127 20.21 37.69 -17.57
CA THR A 127 20.47 39.14 -17.61
C THR A 127 21.75 39.52 -16.86
N LYS A 128 22.05 38.87 -15.73
CA LYS A 128 23.29 39.12 -14.98
C LYS A 128 24.53 38.62 -15.71
N GLU A 129 24.44 37.45 -16.36
CA GLU A 129 25.53 36.91 -17.19
C GLU A 129 25.82 37.85 -18.36
N GLN A 130 24.77 38.34 -19.05
CA GLN A 130 24.91 39.31 -20.14
C GLN A 130 25.55 40.63 -19.67
N THR A 131 25.07 41.23 -18.57
CA THR A 131 25.66 42.48 -18.07
C THR A 131 27.10 42.29 -17.56
N GLY A 132 27.38 41.16 -16.91
CA GLY A 132 28.72 40.82 -16.44
C GLY A 132 29.71 40.58 -17.58
N ASP A 133 29.28 39.97 -18.68
CA ASP A 133 30.12 39.80 -19.88
C ASP A 133 30.35 41.12 -20.61
N THR A 134 29.36 42.01 -20.68
CA THR A 134 29.56 43.35 -21.27
C THR A 134 30.53 44.20 -20.46
N GLU A 135 30.45 44.16 -19.13
CA GLU A 135 31.38 44.90 -18.25
C GLU A 135 32.80 44.32 -18.30
N LYS A 136 32.95 43.00 -18.46
CA LYS A 136 34.27 42.37 -18.66
C LYS A 136 34.89 42.75 -20.00
N LYS A 137 34.12 42.73 -21.10
CA LYS A 137 34.62 43.15 -22.43
C LYS A 137 35.05 44.62 -22.45
N GLN A 138 34.30 45.50 -21.80
CA GLN A 138 34.68 46.93 -21.68
C GLN A 138 35.94 47.15 -20.83
N LYS A 139 36.27 46.26 -19.89
CA LYS A 139 37.52 46.31 -19.11
C LYS A 139 38.72 45.70 -19.84
N THR A 140 38.52 44.84 -20.84
CA THR A 140 39.60 44.26 -21.62
C THR A 140 39.99 45.10 -22.83
N ASP A 141 39.12 45.99 -23.31
CA ASP A 141 39.37 46.90 -24.43
C ASP A 141 39.92 48.28 -24.00
N LYS A 142 40.40 48.41 -22.76
CA LYS A 142 41.02 49.64 -22.22
C LYS A 142 42.36 49.32 -21.57
#